data_AF-A0A7X3QFU1-F1
#
_entry.id   AF-A0A7X3QFU1-F1
#
_cell.length_a   1.000
_cell.length_b   1.000
_cell.length_c   1.000
_cell.angle_alpha   90.00
_cell.angle_beta   90.00
_cell.angle_gamma   90.00
#
_symmetry.space_group_name_H-M   'P 1'
#
loop_
_entity.id
_entity.type
_entity.pdbx_description
1 polymer ?
#
loop_
_entity_poly.entity_id
_entity_poly.type
_entity_poly.pdbx_seq_one_letter_code
_entity_poly.pdbx_strand_id
1 'polypeptide(L)'
;MEDSLRDLVNEAKAYSDGVANRIAKYTREFILSPECITNNEFILSSLTWDSISYASEQEIDKIPDNKRGVYAFSICHPSTILPPHGYVLYIGIAGRDSKRSLRERYKDYLQNSHIRKRPKIYFMIGTWSEVLRFFFAPVEENVSSNELKTLEKQLNTMLLPPLSQMDLVAEIKEMRRAFT
;
A
#
# COMPACT_ATOMS: atom_id res chain seq x y z
N MET A 1 34.41 39.09 -0.67
CA MET A 1 34.66 38.01 0.31
C MET A 1 33.35 37.56 0.95
N GLU A 2 32.52 38.47 1.45
CA GLU A 2 31.17 38.14 1.96
C GLU A 2 30.24 37.50 0.93
N ASP A 3 30.22 37.98 -0.32
CA ASP A 3 29.35 37.41 -1.36
C ASP A 3 29.72 35.96 -1.71
N SER A 4 31.02 35.63 -1.74
CA SER A 4 31.52 34.27 -1.97
C SER A 4 31.20 33.31 -0.81
N LEU A 5 31.15 33.78 0.43
CA LEU A 5 30.71 33.00 1.59
C LEU A 5 29.20 32.76 1.56
N ARG A 6 28.41 33.75 1.14
CA ARG A 6 26.96 33.62 0.97
C ARG A 6 26.59 32.62 -0.12
N ASP A 7 27.29 32.66 -1.25
CA ASP A 7 27.07 31.73 -2.37
C ASP A 7 27.37 30.28 -1.96
N LEU A 8 28.47 30.05 -1.24
CA LEU A 8 28.84 28.72 -0.73
C LEU A 8 27.81 28.19 0.29
N VAL A 9 27.28 29.04 1.16
CA VAL A 9 26.21 28.65 2.10
C VAL A 9 24.92 28.32 1.36
N ASN A 10 24.56 29.08 0.34
CA ASN A 10 23.36 28.82 -0.48
C ASN A 10 23.49 27.51 -1.27
N GLU A 11 24.66 27.23 -1.84
CA GLU A 11 24.93 25.97 -2.55
C GLU A 11 24.89 24.77 -1.60
N ALA A 12 25.53 24.87 -0.43
CA ALA A 12 25.48 23.83 0.60
C ALA A 12 24.05 23.57 1.08
N LYS A 13 23.23 24.62 1.23
CA LYS A 13 21.82 24.51 1.60
C LYS A 13 21.00 23.86 0.50
N ALA A 14 21.15 24.26 -0.76
CA ALA A 14 20.45 23.63 -1.89
C ALA A 14 20.82 22.15 -2.05
N TYR A 15 22.10 21.81 -1.85
CA TYR A 15 22.56 20.42 -1.83
C TYR A 15 21.93 19.64 -0.66
N SER A 16 21.97 20.19 0.55
CA SER A 16 21.37 19.58 1.75
C SER A 16 19.86 19.38 1.60
N ASP A 17 19.14 20.40 1.10
CA ASP A 17 17.71 20.35 0.84
C ASP A 17 17.39 19.33 -0.26
N GLY A 18 18.21 19.24 -1.31
CA GLY A 18 18.08 18.24 -2.38
C GLY A 18 18.27 16.80 -1.87
N VAL A 19 19.29 16.56 -1.04
CA VAL A 19 19.56 15.26 -0.41
C VAL A 19 18.44 14.88 0.58
N ALA A 20 18.06 15.80 1.47
CA ALA A 20 16.99 15.59 2.44
C ALA A 20 15.66 15.30 1.76
N ASN A 21 15.30 16.05 0.71
CA ASN A 21 14.08 15.81 -0.07
C ASN A 21 14.09 14.45 -0.76
N ARG A 22 15.24 14.01 -1.28
CA ARG A 22 15.36 12.70 -1.92
C ARG A 22 15.22 11.57 -0.92
N ILE A 23 15.88 11.64 0.24
CA ILE A 23 15.74 10.63 1.30
C ILE A 23 14.31 10.63 1.84
N ALA A 24 13.77 11.79 2.20
CA ALA A 24 12.42 11.93 2.73
C ALA A 24 11.34 11.39 1.77
N LYS A 25 11.53 11.58 0.45
CA LYS A 25 10.64 11.01 -0.57
C LYS A 25 10.54 9.48 -0.45
N TYR A 26 11.65 8.79 -0.19
CA TYR A 26 11.69 7.33 -0.17
C TYR A 26 11.59 6.71 1.24
N THR A 27 11.56 7.52 2.30
CA THR A 27 11.43 7.03 3.67
C THR A 27 9.99 6.66 4.02
N ARG A 28 9.79 5.49 4.62
CA ARG A 28 8.52 5.09 5.25
C ARG A 28 8.76 4.37 6.56
N GLU A 29 7.92 4.67 7.54
CA GLU A 29 7.89 3.96 8.82
C GLU A 29 6.89 2.81 8.75
N PHE A 30 7.32 1.64 9.20
CA PHE A 30 6.51 0.44 9.30
C PHE A 30 6.45 0.00 10.75
N ILE A 31 5.25 -0.28 11.24
CA ILE A 31 5.03 -0.83 12.58
C ILE A 31 4.92 -2.34 12.44
N LEU A 32 5.88 -3.06 12.99
CA LEU A 32 5.94 -4.53 12.95
C LEU A 32 5.69 -5.05 14.37
N SER A 33 4.44 -5.35 14.70
CA SER A 33 4.09 -6.03 15.96
C SER A 33 4.14 -7.55 15.74
N PRO A 34 5.03 -8.28 16.43
CA PRO A 34 5.07 -9.74 16.37
C PRO A 34 3.72 -10.37 16.74
N GLU A 35 3.05 -9.83 17.76
CA GLU A 35 1.75 -10.30 18.24
C GLU A 35 0.69 -10.21 17.13
N CYS A 36 0.66 -9.08 16.42
CA CYS A 36 -0.22 -8.87 15.29
C CYS A 36 0.12 -9.79 14.11
N ILE A 37 1.39 -9.86 13.72
CA ILE A 37 1.82 -10.61 12.52
C ILE A 37 1.63 -12.12 12.68
N THR A 38 1.80 -12.63 13.90
CA THR A 38 1.64 -14.08 14.19
C THR A 38 0.20 -14.49 14.48
N ASN A 39 -0.73 -13.53 14.57
CA ASN A 39 -2.13 -13.81 14.82
C ASN A 39 -2.80 -14.38 13.56
N ASN A 40 -3.35 -15.59 13.68
CA ASN A 40 -4.00 -16.33 12.60
C ASN A 40 -5.54 -16.34 12.71
N GLU A 41 -6.12 -15.53 13.60
CA GLU A 41 -7.56 -15.40 13.79
C GLU A 41 -8.18 -14.50 12.70
N PHE A 42 -8.46 -15.10 11.55
CA PHE A 42 -9.15 -14.45 10.44
C PHE A 42 -10.60 -14.96 10.31
N ILE A 43 -11.48 -14.09 9.81
CA ILE A 43 -12.87 -14.50 9.52
C ILE A 43 -12.95 -15.51 8.37
N LEU A 44 -11.96 -15.49 7.46
CA LEU A 44 -11.79 -16.51 6.42
C LEU A 44 -10.63 -17.43 6.76
N SER A 45 -10.78 -18.72 6.47
CA SER A 45 -9.76 -19.74 6.75
C SER A 45 -8.54 -19.67 5.84
N SER A 46 -8.67 -19.10 4.64
CA SER A 46 -7.56 -18.94 3.70
C SER A 46 -7.84 -17.86 2.66
N LEU A 47 -6.75 -17.35 2.07
CA LEU A 47 -6.76 -16.48 0.90
C LEU A 47 -5.70 -16.99 -0.09
N THR A 48 -6.07 -17.09 -1.37
CA THR A 48 -5.10 -17.39 -2.44
C THR A 48 -4.66 -16.07 -3.05
N TRP A 49 -3.46 -15.63 -2.68
CA TRP A 49 -2.88 -14.38 -3.18
C TRP A 49 -2.12 -14.62 -4.49
N ASP A 50 -2.36 -13.73 -5.46
CA ASP A 50 -1.53 -13.58 -6.66
C ASP A 50 -1.13 -12.10 -6.82
N SER A 51 -0.22 -11.78 -7.72
CA SER A 51 0.23 -10.41 -7.95
C SER A 51 0.68 -10.11 -9.36
N ILE A 52 0.55 -8.85 -9.74
CA ILE A 52 1.13 -8.30 -10.97
C ILE A 52 1.98 -7.08 -10.67
N SER A 53 2.89 -6.74 -11.57
CA SER A 53 3.55 -5.44 -11.53
C SER A 53 2.52 -4.32 -11.78
N TYR A 54 2.65 -3.19 -11.09
CA TYR A 54 1.77 -2.05 -11.32
C TYR A 54 1.92 -1.52 -12.75
N ALA A 55 0.81 -1.13 -13.37
CA ALA A 55 0.71 -0.70 -14.78
C ALA A 55 1.17 -1.73 -15.82
N SER A 56 1.25 -3.01 -15.46
CA SER A 56 1.54 -4.11 -16.39
C SER A 56 0.32 -4.40 -17.27
N GLU A 57 0.36 -3.97 -18.53
CA GLU A 57 -0.70 -4.23 -19.50
C GLU A 57 -0.81 -5.72 -19.84
N GLN A 58 0.33 -6.43 -19.89
CA GLN A 58 0.40 -7.84 -20.26
C GLN A 58 -0.16 -8.76 -19.18
N GLU A 59 -0.21 -8.29 -17.93
CA GLU A 59 -0.63 -9.10 -16.79
C GLU A 59 -2.03 -8.74 -16.26
N ILE A 60 -2.66 -7.68 -16.77
CA ILE A 60 -3.94 -7.18 -16.24
C ILE A 60 -5.05 -8.24 -16.25
N ASP A 61 -5.02 -9.15 -17.22
CA ASP A 61 -6.01 -10.22 -17.38
C ASP A 61 -5.91 -11.29 -16.28
N LYS A 62 -4.78 -11.38 -15.56
CA LYS A 62 -4.65 -12.23 -14.36
C LYS A 62 -5.55 -11.77 -13.22
N ILE A 63 -5.89 -10.48 -13.18
CA ILE A 63 -6.82 -9.95 -12.17
C ILE A 63 -8.25 -10.32 -12.58
N PRO A 64 -9.04 -11.03 -11.76
CA PRO A 64 -10.42 -11.37 -12.09
C PRO A 64 -11.30 -10.13 -12.33
N ASP A 65 -12.06 -10.12 -13.42
CA ASP A 65 -13.03 -9.05 -13.75
C ASP A 65 -14.45 -9.32 -13.25
N ASN A 66 -14.69 -10.49 -12.67
CA ASN A 66 -15.99 -10.94 -12.18
C ASN A 66 -16.00 -11.28 -10.68
N LYS A 67 -14.85 -11.18 -9.98
CA LYS A 67 -14.74 -11.49 -8.55
C LYS A 67 -14.47 -10.25 -7.71
N ARG A 68 -15.17 -10.17 -6.58
CA ARG A 68 -14.83 -9.29 -5.45
C ARG A 68 -13.58 -9.82 -4.75
N GLY A 69 -13.01 -9.04 -3.85
CA GLY A 69 -11.88 -9.53 -3.06
C GLY A 69 -11.13 -8.46 -2.31
N VAL A 70 -10.00 -8.89 -1.73
CA VAL A 70 -9.04 -8.03 -1.06
C VAL A 70 -7.84 -7.78 -1.98
N TYR A 71 -7.18 -6.64 -1.81
CA TYR A 71 -5.94 -6.34 -2.51
C TYR A 71 -5.00 -5.54 -1.64
N ALA A 72 -3.71 -5.60 -1.99
CA ALA A 72 -2.66 -4.85 -1.33
C ALA A 72 -1.69 -4.26 -2.36
N PHE A 73 -1.20 -3.06 -2.06
CA PHE A 73 -0.03 -2.51 -2.75
C PHE A 73 1.19 -2.74 -1.88
N SER A 74 2.24 -3.31 -2.48
CA SER A 74 3.48 -3.62 -1.79
C SER A 74 4.68 -3.22 -2.64
N ILE A 75 5.71 -2.65 -2.00
CA ILE A 75 7.02 -2.49 -2.62
C ILE A 75 7.68 -3.87 -2.63
N CYS A 76 7.88 -4.43 -3.81
CA CYS A 76 8.43 -5.76 -3.98
C CYS A 76 9.07 -5.90 -5.37
N HIS A 77 10.34 -6.26 -5.41
CA HIS A 77 11.05 -6.56 -6.65
C HIS A 77 11.59 -8.00 -6.60
N PRO A 78 10.94 -8.96 -7.28
CA PRO A 78 11.45 -10.32 -7.37
C PRO A 78 12.88 -10.31 -7.93
N SER A 79 13.79 -10.95 -7.20
CA SER A 79 15.21 -11.01 -7.54
C SER A 79 15.72 -12.40 -7.21
N THR A 80 16.63 -12.92 -8.05
CA THR A 80 17.36 -14.16 -7.78
C THR A 80 18.55 -13.94 -6.84
N ILE A 81 18.90 -12.68 -6.56
CA ILE A 81 20.06 -12.29 -5.74
C ILE A 81 19.61 -11.78 -4.36
N LEU A 82 18.57 -10.94 -4.33
CA LEU A 82 18.07 -10.39 -3.08
C LEU A 82 17.16 -11.39 -2.36
N PRO A 83 17.16 -11.41 -1.01
CA PRO A 83 16.19 -12.18 -0.26
C PRO A 83 14.75 -11.68 -0.57
N PRO A 84 13.74 -12.53 -0.33
CA PRO A 84 12.34 -12.10 -0.41
C PRO A 84 12.11 -10.87 0.45
N HIS A 85 11.58 -9.82 -0.17
CA HIS A 85 11.24 -8.58 0.49
C HIS A 85 9.92 -8.07 -0.06
N GLY A 86 9.09 -7.53 0.83
CA GLY A 86 7.76 -7.05 0.52
C GLY A 86 7.30 -6.11 1.62
N TYR A 87 7.05 -4.86 1.26
CA TYR A 87 6.60 -3.84 2.21
C TYR A 87 5.19 -3.40 1.84
N VAL A 88 4.19 -3.92 2.56
CA VAL A 88 2.79 -3.62 2.30
C VAL A 88 2.50 -2.17 2.70
N LEU A 89 2.20 -1.35 1.69
CA LEU A 89 1.96 0.08 1.86
C LEU A 89 0.48 0.40 2.09
N TYR A 90 -0.42 -0.37 1.47
CA TYR A 90 -1.85 -0.14 1.48
C TYR A 90 -2.62 -1.44 1.28
N ILE A 91 -3.74 -1.59 1.98
CA ILE A 91 -4.68 -2.71 1.84
C ILE A 91 -6.07 -2.14 1.63
N GLY A 92 -6.83 -2.72 0.71
CA GLY A 92 -8.22 -2.36 0.50
C GLY A 92 -9.06 -3.50 -0.08
N ILE A 93 -10.35 -3.22 -0.29
CA ILE A 93 -11.31 -4.19 -0.87
C ILE A 93 -12.00 -3.71 -2.15
N ALA A 94 -12.35 -4.67 -3.00
CA ALA A 94 -13.21 -4.51 -4.16
C ALA A 94 -14.61 -5.05 -3.86
N GLY A 95 -15.65 -4.29 -4.24
CA GLY A 95 -17.04 -4.68 -4.01
C GLY A 95 -17.49 -4.59 -2.54
N ARG A 96 -17.09 -3.55 -1.81
CA ARG A 96 -17.48 -3.32 -0.40
C ARG A 96 -19.00 -3.36 -0.20
N ASP A 97 -19.74 -2.65 -1.03
CA ASP A 97 -21.21 -2.57 -1.02
C ASP A 97 -21.77 -2.73 -2.45
N SER A 98 -21.04 -3.46 -3.30
CA SER A 98 -21.38 -3.65 -4.71
C SER A 98 -20.75 -4.93 -5.26
N LYS A 99 -21.09 -5.27 -6.51
CA LYS A 99 -20.47 -6.36 -7.26
C LYS A 99 -19.18 -5.94 -8.00
N ARG A 100 -18.63 -4.76 -7.73
CA ARG A 100 -17.42 -4.28 -8.42
C ARG A 100 -16.27 -5.25 -8.23
N SER A 101 -15.62 -5.61 -9.32
CA SER A 101 -14.55 -6.60 -9.32
C SER A 101 -13.19 -6.03 -8.94
N LEU A 102 -12.26 -6.94 -8.67
CA LEU A 102 -10.85 -6.62 -8.46
C LEU A 102 -10.26 -5.88 -9.67
N ARG A 103 -10.55 -6.32 -10.90
CA ARG A 103 -10.03 -5.65 -12.11
C ARG A 103 -10.59 -4.24 -12.27
N GLU A 104 -11.88 -4.03 -12.01
CA GLU A 104 -12.46 -2.69 -12.03
C GLU A 104 -11.83 -1.79 -10.97
N ARG A 105 -11.62 -2.31 -9.76
CA ARG A 105 -10.93 -1.57 -8.69
C ARG A 105 -9.49 -1.25 -9.05
N TYR A 106 -8.77 -2.16 -9.69
CA TYR A 106 -7.41 -1.94 -10.16
C TYR A 106 -7.35 -0.81 -11.20
N LYS A 107 -8.29 -0.80 -12.16
CA LYS A 107 -8.39 0.27 -13.18
C LYS A 107 -8.59 1.66 -12.58
N ASP A 108 -9.27 1.79 -11.44
CA ASP A 108 -9.35 3.07 -10.71
C ASP A 108 -7.94 3.63 -10.38
N TYR A 109 -6.96 2.75 -10.16
CA TYR A 109 -5.58 3.14 -9.83
C TYR A 109 -4.71 3.47 -11.05
N LEU A 110 -5.17 3.18 -12.27
CA LEU A 110 -4.51 3.59 -13.51
C LEU A 110 -4.99 4.97 -13.98
N GLN A 111 -6.10 5.46 -13.44
CA GLN A 111 -6.73 6.71 -13.87
C GLN A 111 -6.33 7.88 -12.97
N ASN A 112 -5.57 8.83 -13.53
CA ASN A 112 -5.11 10.04 -12.83
C ASN A 112 -6.22 10.81 -12.11
N SER A 113 -7.41 10.92 -12.73
CA SER A 113 -8.57 11.60 -12.15
C SER A 113 -9.09 10.94 -10.86
N HIS A 114 -8.93 9.62 -10.73
CA HIS A 114 -9.32 8.85 -9.55
C HIS A 114 -8.25 8.91 -8.45
N ILE A 115 -6.98 8.75 -8.81
CA ILE A 115 -5.89 8.72 -7.82
C ILE A 115 -5.56 10.10 -7.24
N ARG A 116 -5.70 11.20 -8.00
CA ARG A 116 -5.45 12.57 -7.49
C ARG A 116 -6.32 12.93 -6.28
N LYS A 117 -7.51 12.32 -6.17
CA LYS A 117 -8.41 12.49 -5.01
C LYS A 117 -7.95 11.72 -3.77
N ARG A 118 -6.91 10.91 -3.89
CA ARG A 118 -6.35 10.04 -2.84
C ARG A 118 -4.86 10.35 -2.64
N PRO A 119 -4.50 11.44 -1.95
CA PRO A 119 -3.12 11.94 -1.89
C PRO A 119 -2.07 10.89 -1.49
N LYS A 120 -2.39 10.01 -0.53
CA LYS A 120 -1.49 8.91 -0.11
C LYS A 120 -1.24 7.88 -1.22
N ILE A 121 -2.28 7.53 -1.97
CA ILE A 121 -2.18 6.59 -3.10
C ILE A 121 -1.46 7.24 -4.27
N TYR A 122 -1.78 8.51 -4.57
CA TYR A 122 -1.10 9.28 -5.60
C TYR A 122 0.40 9.36 -5.31
N PHE A 123 0.76 9.66 -4.06
CA PHE A 123 2.14 9.65 -3.60
C PHE A 123 2.78 8.28 -3.78
N MET A 124 2.13 7.20 -3.33
CA MET A 124 2.66 5.83 -3.45
C MET A 124 3.02 5.47 -4.88
N ILE A 125 2.06 5.67 -5.79
CA ILE A 125 2.22 5.34 -7.21
C ILE A 125 3.34 6.19 -7.81
N GLY A 126 3.32 7.51 -7.60
CA GLY A 126 4.33 8.43 -8.14
C GLY A 126 5.73 8.25 -7.56
N THR A 127 5.88 7.48 -6.49
CA THR A 127 7.17 7.27 -5.81
C THR A 127 7.76 5.89 -6.09
N TRP A 128 6.94 4.84 -6.14
CA TRP A 128 7.41 3.45 -6.21
C TRP A 128 6.89 2.66 -7.41
N SER A 129 6.24 3.26 -8.40
CA SER A 129 5.61 2.54 -9.53
C SER A 129 6.46 1.45 -10.17
N GLU A 130 7.78 1.66 -10.31
CA GLU A 130 8.73 0.72 -10.90
C GLU A 130 8.92 -0.59 -10.09
N VAL A 131 8.69 -0.53 -8.78
CA VAL A 131 8.84 -1.65 -7.84
C VAL A 131 7.55 -1.92 -7.06
N LEU A 132 6.43 -1.35 -7.52
CA LEU A 132 5.13 -1.50 -6.91
C LEU A 132 4.42 -2.70 -7.51
N ARG A 133 3.96 -3.60 -6.65
CA ARG A 133 3.11 -4.73 -7.05
C ARG A 133 1.70 -4.55 -6.52
N PHE A 134 0.74 -4.99 -7.32
CA PHE A 134 -0.66 -5.13 -6.93
C PHE A 134 -0.91 -6.60 -6.59
N PHE A 135 -0.99 -6.91 -5.31
CA PHE A 135 -1.40 -8.21 -4.80
C PHE A 135 -2.92 -8.25 -4.69
N PHE A 136 -3.53 -9.38 -5.02
CA PHE A 136 -4.97 -9.56 -4.94
C PHE A 136 -5.32 -10.99 -4.53
N ALA A 137 -6.42 -11.13 -3.80
CA ALA A 137 -7.03 -12.42 -3.49
C ALA A 137 -8.55 -12.31 -3.73
N PRO A 138 -9.09 -13.03 -4.74
CA PRO A 138 -10.53 -13.09 -4.94
C PRO A 138 -11.19 -13.82 -3.77
N VAL A 139 -12.43 -13.45 -3.48
CA VAL A 139 -13.26 -14.15 -2.48
C VAL A 139 -14.44 -14.85 -3.17
N GLU A 140 -14.93 -15.90 -2.52
CA GLU A 140 -16.11 -16.63 -2.97
C GLU A 140 -17.38 -15.75 -2.91
N GLU A 141 -18.37 -16.08 -3.73
CA GLU A 141 -19.59 -15.27 -3.88
C GLU A 141 -20.46 -15.25 -2.62
N ASN A 142 -20.35 -16.28 -1.78
CA ASN A 142 -21.03 -16.38 -0.51
C ASN A 142 -20.43 -15.48 0.58
N VAL A 143 -19.23 -14.91 0.36
CA VAL A 143 -18.62 -13.97 1.31
C VAL A 143 -19.42 -12.65 1.30
N SER A 144 -20.07 -12.38 2.42
CA SER A 144 -20.89 -11.18 2.60
C SER A 144 -20.03 -9.91 2.59
N SER A 145 -20.67 -8.77 2.32
CA SER A 145 -20.03 -7.46 2.45
C SER A 145 -19.49 -7.18 3.85
N ASN A 146 -20.15 -7.70 4.90
CA ASN A 146 -19.68 -7.52 6.26
C ASN A 146 -18.44 -8.37 6.54
N GLU A 147 -18.40 -9.62 6.09
CA GLU A 147 -17.19 -10.47 6.20
C GLU A 147 -16.02 -9.84 5.44
N LEU A 148 -16.24 -9.31 4.23
CA LEU A 148 -15.19 -8.65 3.46
C LEU A 148 -14.65 -7.38 4.15
N LYS A 149 -15.52 -6.58 4.78
CA LYS A 149 -15.11 -5.42 5.60
C LYS A 149 -14.35 -5.85 6.86
N THR A 150 -14.80 -6.91 7.52
CA THR A 150 -14.11 -7.48 8.69
C THR A 150 -12.72 -7.97 8.31
N LEU A 151 -12.60 -8.65 7.16
CA LEU A 151 -11.32 -9.11 6.64
C LEU A 151 -10.38 -7.93 6.31
N GLU A 152 -10.87 -6.87 5.66
CA GLU A 152 -10.12 -5.64 5.41
C GLU A 152 -9.55 -5.06 6.72
N LYS A 153 -10.38 -5.01 7.76
CA LYS A 153 -10.03 -4.52 9.09
C LYS A 153 -8.99 -5.41 9.76
N GLN A 154 -9.16 -6.74 9.72
CA GLN A 154 -8.19 -7.70 10.27
C GLN A 154 -6.81 -7.53 9.60
N LEU A 155 -6.76 -7.52 8.27
CA LEU A 155 -5.51 -7.37 7.52
C LEU A 155 -4.82 -6.02 7.79
N ASN A 156 -5.58 -4.91 7.81
CA ASN A 156 -5.02 -3.60 8.15
C ASN A 156 -4.53 -3.52 9.60
N THR A 157 -5.20 -4.23 10.52
CA THR A 157 -4.79 -4.28 11.93
C THR A 157 -3.50 -5.08 12.10
N MET A 158 -3.36 -6.19 11.39
CA MET A 158 -2.18 -7.05 11.54
C MET A 158 -0.92 -6.47 10.89
N LEU A 159 -1.06 -5.83 9.72
CA LEU A 159 0.09 -5.36 8.93
C LEU A 159 0.39 -3.87 9.12
N LEU A 160 -0.53 -3.10 9.72
CA LEU A 160 -0.43 -1.67 9.96
C LEU A 160 0.17 -0.85 8.79
N PRO A 161 -0.29 -1.07 7.55
CA PRO A 161 0.28 -0.42 6.38
C PRO A 161 0.25 1.11 6.50
N PRO A 162 1.37 1.80 6.20
CA PRO A 162 1.52 3.23 6.48
C PRO A 162 0.54 4.11 5.69
N LEU A 163 0.08 3.67 4.52
CA LEU A 163 -0.76 4.47 3.63
C LEU A 163 -2.26 4.14 3.68
N SER A 164 -2.66 3.11 4.43
CA SER A 164 -4.07 2.85 4.69
C SER A 164 -4.70 3.93 5.56
N GLN A 165 -5.95 4.30 5.22
CA GLN A 165 -6.77 5.18 6.06
C GLN A 165 -7.56 4.32 7.06
N MET A 166 -6.89 4.02 8.18
CA MET A 166 -7.40 3.67 9.51
C MET A 166 -8.87 3.21 9.68
N ASP A 167 -9.17 1.98 9.25
CA ASP A 167 -10.08 1.11 10.00
C ASP A 167 -9.25 0.12 10.84
N LEU A 168 -8.44 0.64 11.76
CA LEU A 168 -7.76 -0.15 12.80
C LEU A 168 -8.69 -0.39 14.00
N VAL A 169 -8.43 -1.43 14.79
CA VAL A 169 -9.04 -1.59 16.12
C VAL A 169 -8.68 -0.38 17.00
N ALA A 170 -9.63 0.08 17.82
CA ALA A 170 -9.53 1.36 18.55
C ALA A 170 -8.26 1.46 19.41
N GLU A 171 -7.90 0.37 20.09
CA GLU A 171 -6.70 0.27 20.94
C GLU A 171 -5.40 0.55 20.17
N ILE A 172 -5.26 -0.01 18.97
CA ILE A 172 -4.08 0.22 18.12
C ILE A 172 -4.09 1.64 17.52
N LYS A 173 -5.27 2.24 17.32
CA LYS A 173 -5.36 3.67 16.93
C LYS A 173 -4.81 4.58 18.02
N GLU A 174 -5.09 4.28 19.28
CA GLU A 174 -4.60 5.06 20.42
C GLU A 174 -3.10 4.87 20.63
N MET A 175 -2.59 3.64 20.59
CA MET A 175 -1.16 3.36 20.69
C MET A 175 -0.35 4.05 19.58
N ARG A 176 -0.85 4.03 18.34
CA ARG A 176 -0.18 4.69 17.22
C ARG A 176 -0.11 6.20 17.42
N ARG A 177 -1.21 6.85 17.86
CA ARG A 177 -1.24 8.28 18.17
C ARG A 177 -0.37 8.69 19.35
N ALA A 178 -0.10 7.78 20.28
CA ALA A 178 0.79 8.05 21.41
C ALA A 178 2.28 8.03 21.01
N PHE A 179 2.62 7.36 19.90
CA PHE A 179 4.01 7.17 19.45
C PHE A 179 4.40 8.04 18.25
N THR A 180 3.44 8.42 17.39
CA THR A 180 3.63 9.32 16.23
C THR A 180 2.96 10.67 16.43
#